data_AF-A0A7Y2ABW1-F1
#
_entry.id   AF-A0A7Y2ABW1-F1
#
_cell.length_a   1.000
_cell.length_b   1.000
_cell.length_c   1.000
_cell.angle_alpha   90.00
_cell.angle_beta   90.00
_cell.angle_gamma   90.00
#
_symmetry.space_group_name_H-M   'P 1'
#
loop_
_entity.id
_entity.type
_entity.pdbx_description
1 polymer ?
#
loop_
_entity_poly.entity_id
_entity_poly.type
_entity_poly.pdbx_seq_one_letter_code
_entity_poly.pdbx_strand_id
1 'polypeptide(L)'
;MSTSDDKPVFKAQPGPQTEFLKTSADIAIYGGSAGGGKALPLDAPVLMVNGWMKNEDIEVGDYVMHPFDGPIKVLQVHNHKDLRMFEVTFDDGTSTICCEHHLWEVQDPVDRRNNTYTIMSVRQLLKRTLKSGRRYMLSIPICGELDHPEAVLPIDPYEFGKNTVGNDKEIPSEYLISSFQQRKDLLSGIVDNLGSVDLAKSTKRCKISTKSSKLANSIANLVRSLGGVAKVSDKKTHYWLSDGLKVNLTFYNITYRVPFNPFRDPTKSEKYNKFPWKTALNRKIVSIEYVGKQDGKCITVDHEDGLYITKGYVVTHNSYALLLDHLRHIRTPGYNGAFFRRTMKDIKNPGSLWDESTNMYPHFGGDPIAYKAQWKFPTPVKSQPAKISMLGLEYEKELENYKGSQIPVISFDELNTFEERMFWYMLSRNRSGNLPIKPYLRATTNPAPDSWLATLIDWWIDEDGFIIPERSGVIRYMVRHENETHWADTAEELIKKFKKMGEVVAPKSFTFIRSSIYDNKILMENDPSYLANLKAQNKADRAALLDGNWKYKINRGMYFKQEWLTCIKTIDEPMWVVQY
;
A
#
# COMPACT_ATOMS: atom_id res chain seq x y z
N MET A 1 1.66 -4.99 33.93
CA MET A 1 0.37 -4.76 33.25
C MET A 1 0.51 -3.48 32.44
N SER A 2 0.79 -3.58 31.14
CA SER A 2 0.96 -2.42 30.24
C SER A 2 -0.14 -2.39 29.20
N THR A 3 -0.89 -1.29 29.18
CA THR A 3 -1.96 -0.99 28.24
C THR A 3 -1.55 0.21 27.39
N SER A 4 -1.36 0.02 26.08
CA SER A 4 -1.62 1.03 25.03
C SER A 4 -1.45 0.41 23.64
N ASP A 5 -2.58 0.25 22.94
CA ASP A 5 -2.74 -0.20 21.56
C ASP A 5 -2.25 0.87 20.55
N ASP A 6 -1.21 0.60 19.75
CA ASP A 6 -0.94 1.28 18.47
C ASP A 6 -1.42 0.36 17.34
N LYS A 7 -2.61 0.64 16.76
CA LYS A 7 -3.25 -0.21 15.74
C LYS A 7 -3.16 0.45 14.35
N PRO A 8 -2.72 -0.27 13.29
CA PRO A 8 -2.67 0.25 11.93
C PRO A 8 -4.06 0.65 11.39
N VAL A 9 -4.12 1.68 10.54
CA VAL A 9 -5.38 2.26 10.04
C VAL A 9 -5.62 1.91 8.59
N PHE A 10 -6.48 0.92 8.36
CA PHE A 10 -6.84 0.43 7.04
C PHE A 10 -7.97 1.26 6.39
N LYS A 11 -7.79 1.72 5.13
CA LYS A 11 -8.82 2.47 4.38
C LYS A 11 -8.71 2.34 2.84
N ALA A 12 -9.82 2.55 2.14
CA ALA A 12 -9.85 2.53 0.67
C ALA A 12 -9.18 3.74 0.00
N GLN A 13 -8.73 3.54 -1.24
CA GLN A 13 -8.24 4.62 -2.10
C GLN A 13 -9.37 5.60 -2.45
N PRO A 14 -9.11 6.91 -2.46
CA PRO A 14 -10.08 7.91 -2.92
C PRO A 14 -10.49 7.69 -4.38
N GLY A 15 -11.78 7.87 -4.67
CA GLY A 15 -12.35 7.62 -6.00
C GLY A 15 -13.21 6.35 -6.00
N PRO A 16 -13.19 5.55 -7.07
CA PRO A 16 -14.07 4.40 -7.24
C PRO A 16 -14.06 3.39 -6.07
N GLN A 17 -12.92 3.13 -5.43
CA GLN A 17 -12.87 2.24 -4.25
C GLN A 17 -13.59 2.83 -3.03
N THR A 18 -13.47 4.14 -2.81
CA THR A 18 -14.21 4.82 -1.73
C THR A 18 -15.70 4.91 -2.04
N GLU A 19 -16.07 5.10 -3.31
CA GLU A 19 -17.46 5.08 -3.77
C GLU A 19 -18.10 3.70 -3.57
N PHE A 20 -17.36 2.64 -3.91
CA PHE A 20 -17.75 1.25 -3.68
C PHE A 20 -17.97 0.94 -2.19
N LEU A 21 -17.09 1.43 -1.31
CA LEU A 21 -17.30 1.29 0.13
C LEU A 21 -18.39 2.23 0.69
N LYS A 22 -18.78 3.30 0.00
CA LYS A 22 -19.79 4.23 0.55
C LYS A 22 -21.19 3.99 0.02
N THR A 23 -21.34 3.27 -1.08
CA THR A 23 -22.64 3.06 -1.70
C THR A 23 -23.62 2.37 -0.76
N SER A 24 -24.85 2.87 -0.74
CA SER A 24 -25.98 2.32 0.00
C SER A 24 -26.75 1.26 -0.81
N ALA A 25 -26.33 0.97 -2.04
CA ALA A 25 -26.99 -0.01 -2.90
C ALA A 25 -26.95 -1.41 -2.27
N ASP A 26 -28.04 -2.16 -2.45
CA ASP A 26 -28.17 -3.54 -1.99
C ASP A 26 -27.17 -4.44 -2.73
N ILE A 27 -26.85 -4.10 -3.98
CA ILE A 27 -25.84 -4.77 -4.78
C ILE A 27 -24.92 -3.71 -5.36
N ALA A 28 -23.61 -3.86 -5.15
CA ALA A 28 -22.62 -3.03 -5.82
C ALA A 28 -21.54 -3.92 -6.43
N ILE A 29 -21.26 -3.67 -7.71
CA ILE A 29 -20.19 -4.33 -8.44
C ILE A 29 -19.16 -3.27 -8.79
N TYR A 30 -17.90 -3.55 -8.51
CA TYR A 30 -16.75 -2.71 -8.80
C TYR A 30 -15.85 -3.43 -9.79
N GLY A 31 -15.65 -2.86 -10.98
CA GLY A 31 -14.89 -3.56 -12.01
C GLY A 31 -14.72 -2.81 -13.31
N GLY A 32 -13.78 -3.28 -14.12
CA GLY A 32 -13.51 -2.76 -15.46
C GLY A 32 -12.07 -3.01 -15.90
N SER A 33 -11.03 -2.71 -15.11
CA SER A 33 -9.68 -3.26 -15.32
C SER A 33 -8.72 -3.20 -14.09
N ALA A 34 -7.61 -3.98 -14.11
CA ALA A 34 -6.69 -4.29 -12.99
C ALA A 34 -5.73 -3.17 -12.50
N GLY A 35 -5.25 -3.20 -11.23
CA GLY A 35 -4.57 -2.06 -10.58
C GLY A 35 -3.30 -2.30 -9.69
N GLY A 36 -2.44 -1.27 -9.49
CA GLY A 36 -1.12 -1.21 -8.82
C GLY A 36 -0.91 0.21 -8.29
N GLY A 37 0.05 0.51 -7.39
CA GLY A 37 -0.02 1.84 -6.76
C GLY A 37 1.10 2.58 -6.06
N LYS A 38 2.28 2.01 -5.82
CA LYS A 38 3.12 2.58 -4.74
C LYS A 38 4.60 2.64 -5.10
N ALA A 39 4.86 3.14 -6.30
CA ALA A 39 6.19 3.34 -6.86
C ALA A 39 7.12 4.23 -6.05
N LEU A 40 8.39 3.84 -6.02
CA LEU A 40 9.54 4.73 -5.84
C LEU A 40 10.30 4.86 -7.18
N PRO A 41 11.06 5.93 -7.44
CA PRO A 41 11.97 6.01 -8.59
C PRO A 41 12.89 4.80 -8.72
N LEU A 42 13.31 4.49 -9.95
CA LEU A 42 14.25 3.39 -10.21
C LEU A 42 15.59 3.57 -9.48
N ASP A 43 16.08 4.80 -9.37
CA ASP A 43 17.31 5.14 -8.64
C ASP A 43 17.11 5.33 -7.13
N ALA A 44 15.87 5.22 -6.63
CA ALA A 44 15.60 5.40 -5.22
C ALA A 44 16.29 4.31 -4.40
N PRO A 45 17.04 4.65 -3.35
CA PRO A 45 17.68 3.64 -2.53
C PRO A 45 16.65 3.02 -1.59
N VAL A 46 16.60 1.69 -1.58
CA VAL A 46 15.83 0.85 -0.65
C VAL A 46 16.82 0.15 0.27
N LEU A 47 16.50 0.09 1.56
CA LEU A 47 17.39 -0.53 2.53
C LEU A 47 17.23 -2.05 2.48
N MET A 48 18.26 -2.73 2.00
CA MET A 48 18.40 -4.19 2.04
C MET A 48 19.08 -4.62 3.33
N VAL A 49 19.06 -5.93 3.60
CA VAL A 49 19.82 -6.53 4.71
C VAL A 49 21.30 -6.16 4.67
N ASN A 50 21.87 -6.16 3.47
CA ASN A 50 23.29 -5.94 3.21
C ASN A 50 23.61 -4.48 2.82
N GLY A 51 22.70 -3.54 3.06
CA GLY A 51 22.88 -2.12 2.77
C GLY A 51 21.94 -1.59 1.70
N TRP A 52 22.24 -0.41 1.19
CA TRP A 52 21.35 0.27 0.25
C TRP A 52 21.50 -0.29 -1.16
N MET A 53 20.38 -0.65 -1.77
CA MET A 53 20.30 -1.06 -3.17
C MET A 53 19.38 -0.09 -3.90
N LYS A 54 19.67 0.17 -5.18
CA LYS A 54 18.73 0.95 -5.99
C LYS A 54 17.49 0.11 -6.23
N ASN A 55 16.34 0.77 -6.25
CA ASN A 55 15.08 0.12 -6.53
C ASN A 55 15.14 -0.68 -7.84
N GLU A 56 15.78 -0.17 -8.90
CA GLU A 56 15.96 -0.85 -10.20
C GLU A 56 16.63 -2.23 -10.13
N ASP A 57 17.46 -2.48 -9.12
CA ASP A 57 18.22 -3.72 -8.98
C ASP A 57 17.50 -4.77 -8.12
N ILE A 58 16.40 -4.40 -7.45
CA ILE A 58 15.66 -5.34 -6.58
C ILE A 58 14.86 -6.34 -7.41
N GLU A 59 15.02 -7.62 -7.07
CA GLU A 59 14.36 -8.76 -7.70
C GLU A 59 13.46 -9.53 -6.71
N VAL A 60 12.58 -10.37 -7.25
CA VAL A 60 11.77 -11.28 -6.43
C VAL A 60 12.70 -12.27 -5.73
N GLY A 61 12.56 -12.39 -4.41
CA GLY A 61 13.41 -13.25 -3.59
C GLY A 61 14.46 -12.50 -2.77
N ASP A 62 14.75 -11.23 -3.09
CA ASP A 62 15.63 -10.39 -2.27
C ASP A 62 15.06 -10.11 -0.87
N TYR A 63 15.90 -9.60 0.03
CA TYR A 63 15.49 -9.23 1.39
C TYR A 63 15.70 -7.75 1.67
N VAL A 64 14.60 -7.06 2.01
CA VAL A 64 14.59 -5.66 2.44
C VAL A 64 14.45 -5.56 3.96
N MET A 65 14.77 -4.40 4.52
CA MET A 65 14.60 -4.15 5.96
C MET A 65 13.19 -3.62 6.25
N HIS A 66 12.48 -4.32 7.14
CA HIS A 66 11.28 -3.83 7.82
C HIS A 66 11.67 -2.75 8.85
N PRO A 67 10.89 -1.66 9.02
CA PRO A 67 11.15 -0.64 10.04
C PRO A 67 11.20 -1.14 11.49
N PHE A 68 10.62 -2.30 11.79
CA PHE A 68 10.48 -2.81 13.16
C PHE A 68 10.88 -4.28 13.35
N ASP A 69 10.81 -5.10 12.30
CA ASP A 69 10.86 -6.58 12.41
C ASP A 69 12.03 -7.20 11.63
N GLY A 70 13.01 -6.39 11.24
CA GLY A 70 14.24 -6.86 10.60
C GLY A 70 14.05 -7.28 9.13
N PRO A 71 14.86 -8.22 8.60
CA PRO A 71 14.80 -8.66 7.21
C PRO A 71 13.47 -9.31 6.79
N ILE A 72 12.87 -8.84 5.69
CA ILE A 72 11.65 -9.40 5.08
C ILE A 72 11.86 -9.64 3.58
N LYS A 73 11.18 -10.65 3.04
CA LYS A 73 11.40 -11.11 1.65
C LYS A 73 10.59 -10.30 0.65
N VAL A 74 11.15 -10.03 -0.52
CA VAL A 74 10.44 -9.47 -1.68
C VAL A 74 9.69 -10.59 -2.40
N LEU A 75 8.37 -10.49 -2.43
CA LEU A 75 7.47 -11.46 -3.06
C LEU A 75 7.20 -11.15 -4.52
N GLN A 76 7.11 -9.86 -4.88
CA GLN A 76 6.82 -9.40 -6.23
C GLN A 76 7.53 -8.08 -6.52
N VAL A 77 7.84 -7.86 -7.79
CA VAL A 77 8.42 -6.63 -8.31
C VAL A 77 7.58 -6.17 -9.51
N HIS A 78 7.23 -4.90 -9.55
CA HIS A 78 6.46 -4.28 -10.63
C HIS A 78 7.19 -3.03 -11.11
N ASN A 79 7.44 -2.89 -12.41
CA ASN A 79 8.26 -1.81 -13.00
C ASN A 79 7.44 -0.76 -13.70
N HIS A 80 7.79 0.51 -13.58
CA HIS A 80 6.90 1.64 -13.78
C HIS A 80 7.50 2.64 -14.76
N LYS A 81 6.72 3.22 -15.68
CA LYS A 81 7.19 4.30 -16.56
C LYS A 81 6.40 5.59 -16.41
N ASP A 82 7.11 6.70 -16.60
CA ASP A 82 6.54 8.04 -16.75
C ASP A 82 5.67 8.54 -15.57
N LEU A 83 5.93 8.07 -14.35
CA LEU A 83 5.21 8.46 -13.14
C LEU A 83 5.46 9.91 -12.78
N ARG A 84 4.42 10.62 -12.36
CA ARG A 84 4.58 11.95 -11.73
C ARG A 84 5.22 11.80 -10.35
N MET A 85 6.46 12.26 -10.25
CA MET A 85 7.24 12.19 -9.03
C MET A 85 7.18 13.47 -8.22
N PHE A 86 7.15 13.32 -6.91
CA PHE A 86 7.15 14.40 -5.97
C PHE A 86 8.22 14.16 -4.92
N GLU A 87 9.04 15.17 -4.65
CA GLU A 87 9.95 15.16 -3.52
C GLU A 87 9.20 15.61 -2.27
N VAL A 88 9.15 14.72 -1.28
CA VAL A 88 8.59 14.99 0.04
C VAL A 88 9.75 15.28 0.98
N THR A 89 9.84 16.50 1.49
CA THR A 89 10.92 16.94 2.40
C THR A 89 10.43 17.03 3.83
N PHE A 90 11.30 16.68 4.78
CA PHE A 90 11.03 16.66 6.21
C PHE A 90 11.78 17.75 6.98
N ASP A 91 11.35 18.05 8.21
CA ASP A 91 11.91 19.11 9.05
C ASP A 91 13.34 18.84 9.56
N ASP A 92 13.78 17.58 9.49
CA ASP A 92 15.15 17.14 9.73
C ASP A 92 16.07 17.28 8.50
N GLY A 93 15.52 17.74 7.37
CA GLY A 93 16.24 17.95 6.11
C GLY A 93 16.35 16.72 5.23
N THR A 94 15.81 15.56 5.64
CA THR A 94 15.69 14.41 4.73
C THR A 94 14.61 14.64 3.70
N SER A 95 14.73 13.95 2.57
CA SER A 95 13.69 13.88 1.56
C SER A 95 13.65 12.49 0.94
N THR A 96 12.49 12.16 0.39
CA THR A 96 12.35 11.04 -0.54
C THR A 96 11.50 11.46 -1.73
N ILE A 97 11.76 10.84 -2.87
CA ILE A 97 10.97 11.03 -4.07
C ILE A 97 10.02 9.84 -4.20
N CYS A 98 8.76 10.11 -4.46
CA CYS A 98 7.74 9.08 -4.63
C CYS A 98 6.64 9.55 -5.59
N CYS A 99 5.87 8.61 -6.13
CA CYS A 99 4.79 8.95 -7.05
C CYS A 99 3.64 9.71 -6.36
N GLU A 100 2.84 10.44 -7.16
CA GLU A 100 1.67 11.22 -6.70
C GLU A 100 0.70 10.43 -5.78
N HIS A 101 0.70 9.10 -5.91
CA HIS A 101 -0.23 8.22 -5.23
C HIS A 101 0.39 7.37 -4.12
N HIS A 102 1.70 7.55 -3.87
CA HIS A 102 2.43 6.89 -2.80
C HIS A 102 1.81 7.23 -1.44
N LEU A 103 1.58 6.20 -0.61
CA LEU A 103 0.85 6.31 0.66
C LEU A 103 1.79 6.54 1.83
N TRP A 104 1.34 7.39 2.76
CA TRP A 104 2.09 7.82 3.93
C TRP A 104 1.24 7.71 5.18
N GLU A 105 1.73 7.03 6.22
CA GLU A 105 1.18 7.18 7.56
C GLU A 105 1.54 8.55 8.12
N VAL A 106 0.53 9.36 8.43
CA VAL A 106 0.73 10.71 8.97
C VAL A 106 -0.12 10.98 10.20
N GLN A 107 0.37 11.85 11.08
CA GLN A 107 -0.34 12.36 12.25
C GLN A 107 -0.45 13.89 12.16
N ASP A 108 -1.67 14.42 12.27
CA ASP A 108 -1.87 15.83 12.55
C ASP A 108 -1.73 16.15 14.08
N PRO A 109 -1.87 17.42 14.51
CA PRO A 109 -1.77 17.76 15.94
C PRO A 109 -2.76 17.03 16.85
N VAL A 110 -3.95 16.66 16.36
CA VAL A 110 -4.96 15.89 17.11
C VAL A 110 -4.53 14.44 17.18
N ASP A 111 -4.15 13.86 16.04
CA ASP A 111 -3.64 12.49 15.96
C ASP A 111 -2.47 12.26 16.91
N ARG A 112 -1.51 13.19 16.96
CA ARG A 112 -0.36 13.13 17.90
C ARG A 112 -0.76 13.14 19.37
N ARG A 113 -1.85 13.81 19.74
CA ARG A 113 -2.33 13.82 21.14
C ARG A 113 -2.97 12.49 21.50
N ASN A 114 -3.55 11.81 20.53
CA ASN A 114 -4.26 10.56 20.70
C ASN A 114 -3.43 9.32 20.33
N ASN A 115 -2.20 9.52 19.85
CA ASN A 115 -1.33 8.50 19.28
C ASN A 115 -2.02 7.67 18.18
N THR A 116 -2.73 8.34 17.27
CA THR A 116 -3.39 7.70 16.11
C THR A 116 -2.70 8.09 14.82
N TYR A 117 -2.90 7.34 13.73
CA TYR A 117 -2.34 7.65 12.41
C TYR A 117 -3.43 7.72 11.35
N THR A 118 -3.19 8.50 10.30
CA THR A 118 -4.01 8.55 9.10
C THR A 118 -3.14 8.28 7.88
N ILE A 119 -3.46 7.28 7.07
CA ILE A 119 -2.77 7.07 5.79
C ILE A 119 -3.15 8.18 4.80
N MET A 120 -2.24 8.77 4.02
CA MET A 120 -2.56 9.75 2.98
C MET A 120 -1.67 9.57 1.75
N SER A 121 -2.22 9.71 0.56
CA SER A 121 -1.41 9.82 -0.67
C SER A 121 -0.73 11.18 -0.78
N VAL A 122 0.37 11.29 -1.53
CA VAL A 122 1.00 12.58 -1.86
C VAL A 122 -0.01 13.59 -2.42
N ARG A 123 -0.92 13.17 -3.30
CA ARG A 123 -2.03 14.00 -3.81
C ARG A 123 -2.91 14.59 -2.70
N GLN A 124 -3.21 13.81 -1.68
CA GLN A 124 -4.02 14.26 -0.54
C GLN A 124 -3.23 15.19 0.37
N LEU A 125 -1.94 14.88 0.60
CA LEU A 125 -1.05 15.73 1.37
C LEU A 125 -0.92 17.12 0.72
N LEU A 126 -0.81 17.20 -0.61
CA LEU A 126 -0.84 18.46 -1.37
C LEU A 126 -2.12 19.25 -1.11
N LYS A 127 -3.30 18.61 -1.19
CA LYS A 127 -4.59 19.29 -0.96
C LYS A 127 -4.76 19.78 0.48
N ARG A 128 -4.20 19.08 1.47
CA ARG A 128 -4.35 19.39 2.90
C ARG A 128 -3.33 20.44 3.37
N THR A 129 -2.15 20.50 2.76
CA THR A 129 -1.11 21.50 3.05
C THR A 129 -1.41 22.88 2.43
N LEU A 130 -2.20 22.95 1.35
CA LEU A 130 -2.50 24.19 0.62
C LEU A 130 -3.72 24.99 1.13
N LYS A 131 -4.59 24.42 1.98
CA LYS A 131 -5.96 24.95 2.16
C LYS A 131 -6.17 26.07 3.18
N SER A 132 -5.19 26.52 3.96
CA SER A 132 -5.49 27.39 5.13
C SER A 132 -4.48 28.47 5.50
N GLY A 133 -3.40 28.70 4.75
CA GLY A 133 -2.36 29.68 5.14
C GLY A 133 -1.64 29.36 6.47
N ARG A 134 -2.05 28.31 7.19
CA ARG A 134 -1.38 27.69 8.32
C ARG A 134 -0.93 26.30 7.89
N ARG A 135 0.39 26.08 7.79
CA ARG A 135 0.97 24.75 7.53
C ARG A 135 0.50 23.78 8.64
N TYR A 136 -0.44 22.89 8.34
CA TYR A 136 -0.71 21.75 9.20
C TYR A 136 0.56 20.89 9.21
N MET A 137 1.28 20.88 10.33
CA MET A 137 2.48 20.05 10.52
C MET A 137 2.06 18.59 10.63
N LEU A 138 1.85 17.92 9.51
CA LEU A 138 1.68 16.47 9.44
C LEU A 138 3.02 15.81 9.74
N SER A 139 3.05 14.85 10.66
CA SER A 139 4.24 14.09 10.99
C SER A 139 4.15 12.63 10.59
N ILE A 140 5.25 12.07 10.12
CA ILE A 140 5.39 10.64 9.83
C ILE A 140 6.05 9.90 11.02
N PRO A 141 5.81 8.60 11.18
CA PRO A 141 6.56 7.78 12.12
C PRO A 141 8.04 7.73 11.74
N ILE A 142 8.90 7.37 12.71
CA ILE A 142 10.33 7.15 12.48
C ILE A 142 10.57 5.65 12.49
N CYS A 143 11.46 5.20 11.61
CA CYS A 143 12.02 3.87 11.62
C CYS A 143 12.47 3.46 13.03
N GLY A 144 12.22 2.21 13.41
CA GLY A 144 12.67 1.67 14.69
C GLY A 144 14.20 1.51 14.79
N GLU A 145 14.63 0.86 15.87
CA GLU A 145 16.01 0.44 16.05
C GLU A 145 16.32 -0.69 15.08
N LEU A 146 16.94 -0.35 13.94
CA LEU A 146 17.28 -1.36 12.95
C LEU A 146 18.38 -2.26 13.49
N ASP A 147 18.18 -3.57 13.38
CA ASP A 147 19.19 -4.54 13.73
C ASP A 147 19.68 -5.27 12.48
N HIS A 148 20.92 -5.00 12.10
CA HIS A 148 21.63 -5.76 11.07
C HIS A 148 22.46 -6.85 11.75
N PRO A 149 22.89 -7.89 11.01
CA PRO A 149 23.87 -8.83 11.52
C PRO A 149 25.14 -8.14 12.04
N GLU A 150 25.79 -8.75 13.03
CA GLU A 150 27.07 -8.28 13.54
C GLU A 150 28.13 -8.31 12.44
N ALA A 151 28.85 -7.21 12.27
CA ALA A 151 29.87 -7.06 11.23
C ALA A 151 31.28 -7.25 11.82
N VAL A 152 32.18 -7.84 11.04
CA VAL A 152 33.62 -7.87 11.37
C VAL A 152 34.21 -6.51 10.99
N LEU A 153 34.51 -5.68 11.98
CA LEU A 153 34.99 -4.31 11.79
C LEU A 153 36.51 -4.22 12.06
N PRO A 154 37.26 -3.44 11.27
CA PRO A 154 38.72 -3.35 11.38
C PRO A 154 39.19 -2.68 12.67
N ILE A 155 38.35 -1.80 13.24
CA ILE A 155 38.58 -1.08 14.48
C ILE A 155 37.30 -1.14 15.30
N ASP A 156 37.43 -1.33 16.62
CA ASP A 156 36.31 -1.22 17.56
C ASP A 156 35.47 0.04 17.29
N PRO A 157 34.13 -0.06 17.21
CA PRO A 157 33.28 1.07 16.85
C PRO A 157 33.45 2.29 17.76
N TYR A 158 33.56 2.10 19.07
CA TYR A 158 33.70 3.20 20.01
C TYR A 158 35.04 3.90 19.84
N GLU A 159 36.13 3.14 19.71
CA GLU A 159 37.46 3.70 19.47
C GLU A 159 37.55 4.38 18.09
N PHE A 160 36.94 3.82 17.04
CA PHE A 160 36.83 4.47 15.74
C PHE A 160 36.11 5.82 15.87
N GLY A 161 34.97 5.85 16.59
CA GLY A 161 34.19 7.05 16.84
C GLY A 161 34.97 8.13 17.59
N LYS A 162 35.69 7.76 18.65
CA LYS A 162 36.53 8.71 19.41
C LYS A 162 37.63 9.33 18.56
N ASN A 163 38.21 8.55 17.65
CA ASN A 163 39.28 9.01 16.77
C ASN A 163 38.76 9.69 15.50
N THR A 164 37.44 9.84 15.35
CA THR A 164 36.84 10.55 14.21
C THR A 164 37.07 12.05 14.35
N VAL A 165 38.03 12.60 13.60
CA VAL A 165 38.35 14.03 13.58
C VAL A 165 38.43 14.60 12.17
N GLY A 166 37.77 15.75 11.98
CA GLY A 166 38.22 16.93 11.21
C GLY A 166 38.63 16.83 9.73
N ASN A 167 38.83 15.64 9.18
CA ASN A 167 39.19 15.40 7.79
C ASN A 167 37.93 15.09 6.98
N ASP A 168 37.98 15.28 5.66
CA ASP A 168 36.89 14.96 4.71
C ASP A 168 36.63 13.46 4.53
N LYS A 169 36.66 12.70 5.64
CA LYS A 169 36.44 11.26 5.69
C LYS A 169 34.98 10.98 6.06
N GLU A 170 34.31 10.21 5.21
CA GLU A 170 33.01 9.61 5.53
C GLU A 170 33.19 8.46 6.52
N ILE A 171 32.14 8.17 7.29
CA ILE A 171 32.07 6.93 8.06
C ILE A 171 31.96 5.78 7.05
N PRO A 172 32.84 4.76 7.09
CA PRO A 172 32.77 3.65 6.16
C PRO A 172 31.44 2.90 6.24
N SER A 173 30.95 2.40 5.11
CA SER A 173 29.63 1.80 4.99
C SER A 173 29.41 0.60 5.91
N GLU A 174 30.46 -0.21 6.13
CA GLU A 174 30.45 -1.39 6.99
C GLU A 174 30.08 -1.05 8.45
N TYR A 175 30.41 0.16 8.91
CA TYR A 175 29.98 0.67 10.21
C TYR A 175 28.53 1.18 10.21
N LEU A 176 28.00 1.60 9.07
CA LEU A 176 26.63 2.12 8.96
C LEU A 176 25.59 1.01 8.79
N ILE A 177 26.01 -0.18 8.35
CA ILE A 177 25.17 -1.38 8.19
C ILE A 177 25.51 -2.50 9.20
N SER A 178 26.26 -2.18 10.24
CA SER A 178 26.57 -3.11 11.34
C SER A 178 25.41 -3.24 12.32
N SER A 179 25.53 -4.16 13.28
CA SER A 179 24.49 -4.38 14.30
C SER A 179 24.13 -3.12 15.07
N PHE A 180 22.92 -3.11 15.65
CA PHE A 180 22.46 -1.98 16.45
C PHE A 180 23.48 -1.56 17.52
N GLN A 181 24.04 -2.55 18.23
CA GLN A 181 25.01 -2.31 19.31
C GLN A 181 26.32 -1.70 18.78
N GLN A 182 26.86 -2.21 17.67
CA GLN A 182 28.07 -1.65 17.05
C GLN A 182 27.86 -0.20 16.58
N ARG A 183 26.70 0.12 16.01
CA ARG A 183 26.35 1.49 15.59
C ARG A 183 26.16 2.43 16.76
N LYS A 184 25.53 1.95 17.84
CA LYS A 184 25.36 2.70 19.09
C LYS A 184 26.71 3.02 19.73
N ASP A 185 27.64 2.07 19.70
CA ASP A 185 28.99 2.25 20.25
C ASP A 185 29.82 3.24 19.41
N LEU A 186 29.69 3.16 18.08
CA LEU A 186 30.24 4.18 17.18
C LEU A 186 29.71 5.58 17.49
N LEU A 187 28.38 5.73 17.57
CA LEU A 187 27.77 7.02 17.91
C LEU A 187 28.29 7.51 19.26
N SER A 188 28.44 6.61 20.23
CA SER A 188 28.93 6.95 21.57
C SER A 188 30.34 7.51 21.54
N GLY A 189 31.25 6.90 20.78
CA GLY A 189 32.61 7.39 20.62
C GLY A 189 32.65 8.78 19.96
N ILE A 190 31.83 8.98 18.93
CA ILE A 190 31.73 10.27 18.22
C ILE A 190 31.22 11.37 19.15
N VAL A 191 30.17 11.12 19.95
CA VAL A 191 29.55 12.17 20.79
C VAL A 191 30.36 12.44 22.06
N ASP A 192 31.11 11.47 22.56
CA ASP A 192 32.05 11.69 23.67
C ASP A 192 33.21 12.58 23.23
N ASN A 193 33.65 12.50 21.99
CA ASN A 193 34.65 13.42 21.43
C ASN A 193 34.03 14.77 21.01
N LEU A 194 33.12 14.77 20.02
CA LEU A 194 32.64 15.96 19.33
C LEU A 194 31.29 16.49 19.84
N GLY A 195 30.56 15.69 20.61
CA GLY A 195 29.19 15.96 21.03
C GLY A 195 29.09 16.87 22.25
N SER A 196 27.97 17.59 22.33
CA SER A 196 27.61 18.44 23.47
C SER A 196 26.10 18.37 23.76
N VAL A 197 25.74 18.62 25.02
CA VAL A 197 24.35 18.73 25.48
C VAL A 197 24.09 20.19 25.86
N ASP A 198 23.15 20.82 25.16
CA ASP A 198 22.70 22.18 25.41
C ASP A 198 21.44 22.16 26.29
N LEU A 199 21.52 22.86 27.43
CA LEU A 199 20.46 22.97 28.46
C LEU A 199 19.80 24.36 28.46
N ALA A 200 20.07 25.23 27.48
CA ALA A 200 19.63 26.63 27.47
C ALA A 200 18.10 26.85 27.43
N LYS A 201 17.31 25.79 27.17
CA LYS A 201 15.84 25.80 27.24
C LYS A 201 15.40 24.59 28.06
N SER A 202 14.18 24.57 28.59
CA SER A 202 13.57 23.47 29.37
C SER A 202 13.35 22.15 28.57
N THR A 203 14.21 21.91 27.57
CA THR A 203 14.26 20.80 26.62
C THR A 203 15.73 20.51 26.30
N LYS A 204 16.19 19.27 26.53
CA LYS A 204 17.55 18.83 26.15
C LYS A 204 17.76 18.90 24.63
N ARG A 205 18.93 19.35 24.18
CA ARG A 205 19.34 19.36 22.76
C ARG A 205 20.76 18.84 22.62
N CYS A 206 20.95 17.79 21.82
CA CYS A 206 22.28 17.28 21.54
C CYS A 206 22.80 17.88 20.24
N LYS A 207 24.08 18.26 20.23
CA LYS A 207 24.74 18.92 19.10
C LYS A 207 26.12 18.34 18.84
N ILE A 208 26.47 18.20 17.57
CA ILE A 208 27.83 17.93 17.09
C ILE A 208 28.17 19.03 16.08
N SER A 209 29.42 19.51 16.06
CA SER A 209 29.89 20.47 15.07
C SER A 209 31.15 19.94 14.39
N THR A 210 31.20 20.00 13.06
CA THR A 210 32.36 19.57 12.26
C THR A 210 32.60 20.53 11.09
N LYS A 211 33.81 20.54 10.53
CA LYS A 211 34.14 21.28 9.31
C LYS A 211 33.84 20.49 8.02
N SER A 212 33.66 19.17 8.13
CA SER A 212 33.37 18.32 6.97
C SER A 212 31.87 18.07 6.79
N SER A 213 31.33 18.41 5.63
CA SER A 213 29.93 18.13 5.27
C SER A 213 29.67 16.64 5.15
N LYS A 214 30.62 15.90 4.57
CA LYS A 214 30.59 14.45 4.42
C LYS A 214 30.42 13.75 5.75
N LEU A 215 31.31 14.06 6.70
CA LEU A 215 31.23 13.51 8.05
C LEU A 215 29.90 13.90 8.74
N ALA A 216 29.43 15.14 8.56
CA ALA A 216 28.17 15.57 9.14
C ALA A 216 26.98 14.76 8.62
N ASN A 217 26.94 14.48 7.32
CA ASN A 217 25.91 13.66 6.70
C ASN A 217 26.00 12.19 7.12
N SER A 218 27.21 11.62 7.21
CA SER A 218 27.40 10.24 7.70
C SER A 218 26.94 10.08 9.16
N ILE A 219 27.26 11.04 10.03
CA ILE A 219 26.79 11.05 11.43
C ILE A 219 25.27 11.18 11.48
N ALA A 220 24.67 12.05 10.64
CA ALA A 220 23.22 12.18 10.57
C ALA A 220 22.55 10.87 10.11
N ASN A 221 23.15 10.15 9.17
CA ASN A 221 22.67 8.83 8.75
C ASN A 221 22.78 7.79 9.87
N LEU A 222 23.91 7.74 10.58
CA LEU A 222 24.09 6.87 11.75
C LEU A 222 23.04 7.13 12.83
N VAL A 223 22.73 8.40 13.11
CA VAL A 223 21.67 8.73 14.06
C VAL A 223 20.31 8.19 13.59
N ARG A 224 19.98 8.35 12.30
CA ARG A 224 18.69 7.91 11.77
C ARG A 224 18.56 6.38 11.73
N SER A 225 19.66 5.66 11.48
CA SER A 225 19.69 4.19 11.53
C SER A 225 19.45 3.63 12.93
N LEU A 226 19.70 4.43 13.96
CA LEU A 226 19.51 4.11 15.38
C LEU A 226 18.13 4.56 15.90
N GLY A 227 17.15 4.75 15.01
CA GLY A 227 15.81 5.22 15.35
C GLY A 227 15.74 6.71 15.75
N GLY A 228 16.78 7.48 15.43
CA GLY A 228 16.90 8.89 15.79
C GLY A 228 16.43 9.88 14.71
N VAL A 229 16.46 11.16 15.06
CA VAL A 229 16.35 12.28 14.12
C VAL A 229 17.62 13.12 14.17
N ALA A 230 18.10 13.54 13.01
CA ALA A 230 19.26 14.40 12.88
C ALA A 230 19.00 15.48 11.83
N LYS A 231 19.29 16.73 12.20
CA LYS A 231 19.24 17.89 11.30
C LYS A 231 20.64 18.46 11.13
N VAL A 232 21.09 18.55 9.89
CA VAL A 232 22.35 19.22 9.53
C VAL A 232 22.04 20.65 9.10
N SER A 233 22.85 21.61 9.57
CA SER A 233 22.80 23.02 9.17
C SER A 233 24.20 23.57 9.06
N ASP A 234 24.48 24.39 8.05
CA ASP A 234 25.75 25.10 7.94
C ASP A 234 25.73 26.42 8.70
N LYS A 235 26.90 26.82 9.21
CA LYS A 235 27.16 28.13 9.80
C LYS A 235 28.42 28.69 9.17
N LYS A 236 28.26 29.72 8.37
CA LYS A 236 29.37 30.51 7.82
C LYS A 236 29.86 31.49 8.86
N THR A 237 31.16 31.51 9.09
CA THR A 237 31.84 32.47 9.95
C THR A 237 33.10 32.96 9.24
N HIS A 238 33.72 34.00 9.78
CA HIS A 238 35.02 34.46 9.29
C HIS A 238 35.91 34.83 10.46
N TYR A 239 37.21 34.79 10.23
CA TYR A 239 38.20 35.41 11.10
C TYR A 239 39.21 36.17 10.25
N TRP A 240 39.88 37.13 10.87
CA TRP A 240 40.91 37.94 10.24
C TRP A 240 42.27 37.40 10.67
N LEU A 241 43.15 37.14 9.71
CA LEU A 241 44.55 36.89 9.98
C LEU A 241 45.25 38.20 10.37
N SER A 242 46.39 38.09 11.03
CA SER A 242 47.18 39.25 11.49
C SER A 242 47.65 40.15 10.35
N ASP A 243 47.70 39.65 9.11
CA ASP A 243 48.03 40.39 7.89
C ASP A 243 46.81 41.07 7.22
N GLY A 244 45.63 41.00 7.85
CA GLY A 244 44.39 41.58 7.34
C GLY A 244 43.64 40.70 6.35
N LEU A 245 44.09 39.46 6.09
CA LEU A 245 43.38 38.55 5.19
C LEU A 245 42.16 37.92 5.89
N LYS A 246 40.98 38.06 5.27
CA LYS A 246 39.73 37.46 5.76
C LYS A 246 39.64 35.99 5.35
N VAL A 247 39.64 35.10 6.33
CA VAL A 247 39.42 33.66 6.11
C VAL A 247 37.97 33.32 6.42
N ASN A 248 37.24 32.81 5.42
CA ASN A 248 35.88 32.31 5.61
C ASN A 248 35.94 30.82 6.01
N LEU A 249 35.14 30.46 7.01
CA LEU A 249 34.99 29.09 7.51
C LEU A 249 33.53 28.68 7.46
N THR A 250 33.26 27.44 7.07
CA THR A 250 31.94 26.83 7.16
C THR A 250 31.99 25.69 8.18
N PHE A 251 31.09 25.72 9.15
CA PHE A 251 30.88 24.62 10.10
C PHE A 251 29.52 23.98 9.85
N TYR A 252 29.46 22.66 9.88
CA TYR A 252 28.24 21.87 9.82
C TYR A 252 27.85 21.46 11.23
N ASN A 253 26.70 21.93 11.67
CA ASN A 253 26.11 21.62 12.97
C ASN A 253 25.03 20.56 12.80
N ILE A 254 25.10 19.52 13.61
CA ILE A 254 24.19 18.39 13.62
C ILE A 254 23.42 18.47 14.92
N THR A 255 22.13 18.81 14.84
CA THR A 255 21.22 18.73 16.00
C THR A 255 20.51 17.39 15.95
N TYR A 256 20.58 16.61 17.02
CA TYR A 256 20.06 15.25 16.99
C TYR A 256 19.31 14.83 18.26
N ARG A 257 18.49 13.79 18.11
CA ARG A 257 17.78 13.08 19.19
C ARG A 257 17.80 11.58 18.88
N VAL A 258 18.00 10.77 19.91
CA VAL A 258 17.96 9.29 19.85
C VAL A 258 17.12 8.75 21.01
N PRO A 259 16.55 7.53 20.90
CA PRO A 259 15.70 6.95 21.95
C PRO A 259 16.48 6.52 23.21
N PHE A 260 17.80 6.40 23.14
CA PHE A 260 18.69 6.05 24.26
C PHE A 260 19.61 7.21 24.69
N ASN A 261 20.43 6.99 25.71
CA ASN A 261 21.52 7.91 26.09
C ASN A 261 22.79 7.54 25.29
N PRO A 262 23.29 8.42 24.41
CA PRO A 262 24.44 8.10 23.56
C PRO A 262 25.80 8.40 24.21
N PHE A 263 25.86 8.97 25.42
CA PHE A 263 27.14 9.36 26.03
C PHE A 263 27.66 8.29 26.98
N ARG A 264 28.93 7.87 26.81
CA ARG A 264 29.64 7.11 27.85
C ARG A 264 30.43 8.03 28.78
N ASP A 265 30.77 9.25 28.33
CA ASP A 265 31.36 10.27 29.20
C ASP A 265 30.44 10.57 30.39
N PRO A 266 30.88 10.39 31.65
CA PRO A 266 30.03 10.54 32.82
C PRO A 266 29.40 11.93 32.94
N THR A 267 30.15 12.98 32.60
CA THR A 267 29.70 14.38 32.73
C THR A 267 28.62 14.70 31.71
N LYS A 268 28.79 14.27 30.45
CA LYS A 268 27.80 14.47 29.38
C LYS A 268 26.58 13.59 29.59
N SER A 269 26.76 12.36 30.09
CA SER A 269 25.68 11.44 30.43
C SER A 269 24.78 11.99 31.54
N GLU A 270 25.38 12.52 32.63
CA GLU A 270 24.63 13.18 33.70
C GLU A 270 23.84 14.38 33.17
N LYS A 271 24.46 15.22 32.33
CA LYS A 271 23.78 16.35 31.68
C LYS A 271 22.63 15.90 30.78
N TYR A 272 22.78 14.81 30.04
CA TYR A 272 21.72 14.25 29.18
C TYR A 272 20.52 13.75 29.98
N ASN A 273 20.78 13.15 31.15
CA ASN A 273 19.75 12.56 32.00
C ASN A 273 18.97 13.58 32.84
N LYS A 274 19.46 14.83 32.97
CA LYS A 274 18.76 15.90 33.73
C LYS A 274 17.35 16.20 33.26
N PHE A 275 17.03 16.01 31.97
CA PHE A 275 15.69 16.27 31.44
C PHE A 275 15.22 15.12 30.53
N PRO A 276 14.01 14.57 30.75
CA PRO A 276 13.42 13.60 29.83
C PRO A 276 12.99 14.28 28.51
N TRP A 277 12.88 13.48 27.45
CA TRP A 277 12.20 13.94 26.24
C TRP A 277 10.70 14.08 26.56
N LYS A 278 10.11 15.26 26.31
CA LYS A 278 8.67 15.50 26.53
C LYS A 278 7.77 14.99 25.41
N THR A 279 8.35 14.58 24.28
CA THR A 279 7.62 14.22 23.06
C THR A 279 8.28 13.02 22.38
N ALA A 280 7.46 12.12 21.85
CA ALA A 280 7.91 11.06 20.95
C ALA A 280 8.71 11.65 19.78
N LEU A 281 9.65 10.86 19.26
CA LEU A 281 10.38 11.23 18.06
C LEU A 281 9.41 11.17 16.88
N ASN A 282 9.37 12.21 16.06
CA ASN A 282 8.64 12.24 14.79
C ASN A 282 9.37 13.15 13.80
N ARG A 283 9.02 13.03 12.51
CA ARG A 283 9.46 13.95 11.46
C ARG A 283 8.26 14.63 10.84
N LYS A 284 8.35 15.91 10.54
CA LYS A 284 7.25 16.69 9.96
C LYS A 284 7.49 16.91 8.49
N ILE A 285 6.45 16.74 7.67
CA ILE A 285 6.48 17.12 6.26
C ILE A 285 6.53 18.65 6.19
N VAL A 286 7.53 19.20 5.50
CA VAL A 286 7.73 20.66 5.35
C VAL A 286 7.45 21.16 3.94
N SER A 287 7.67 20.32 2.91
CA SER A 287 7.35 20.61 1.51
C SER A 287 7.05 19.31 0.75
N ILE A 288 6.26 19.47 -0.32
CA ILE A 288 5.98 18.45 -1.32
C ILE A 288 6.07 19.15 -2.67
N GLU A 289 7.06 18.82 -3.48
CA GLU A 289 7.38 19.53 -4.71
C GLU A 289 7.34 18.57 -5.90
N TYR A 290 6.70 18.98 -7.00
CA TYR A 290 6.68 18.18 -8.23
C TYR A 290 8.07 18.23 -8.88
N VAL A 291 8.71 17.07 -9.07
CA VAL A 291 10.08 16.97 -9.61
C VAL A 291 10.16 16.42 -11.04
N GLY A 292 9.01 16.17 -11.67
CA GLY A 292 8.92 15.74 -13.06
C GLY A 292 8.30 14.35 -13.24
N LYS A 293 8.49 13.77 -14.43
CA LYS A 293 8.13 12.39 -14.71
C LYS A 293 9.36 11.51 -14.70
N GLN A 294 9.32 10.37 -14.03
CA GLN A 294 10.40 9.38 -13.99
C GLN A 294 9.83 7.97 -13.97
N ASP A 295 10.61 7.01 -14.45
CA ASP A 295 10.32 5.59 -14.26
C ASP A 295 10.48 5.22 -12.77
N GLY A 296 9.81 4.17 -12.34
CA GLY A 296 9.83 3.71 -10.96
C GLY A 296 9.71 2.19 -10.84
N LYS A 297 9.72 1.69 -9.61
CA LYS A 297 9.41 0.29 -9.31
C LYS A 297 8.73 0.22 -7.95
N CYS A 298 7.85 -0.75 -7.76
CA CYS A 298 7.28 -1.08 -6.47
C CYS A 298 7.52 -2.54 -6.17
N ILE A 299 7.68 -2.83 -4.89
CA ILE A 299 7.92 -4.15 -4.37
C ILE A 299 6.77 -4.54 -3.45
N THR A 300 6.38 -5.80 -3.50
CA THR A 300 5.51 -6.42 -2.50
C THR A 300 6.40 -7.24 -1.57
N VAL A 301 6.24 -7.08 -0.27
CA VAL A 301 7.08 -7.72 0.75
C VAL A 301 6.26 -8.70 1.60
N ASP A 302 6.93 -9.72 2.11
CA ASP A 302 6.39 -10.78 2.97
C ASP A 302 6.26 -10.30 4.42
N HIS A 303 5.42 -9.27 4.64
CA HIS A 303 5.12 -8.71 5.95
C HIS A 303 3.69 -8.15 6.01
N GLU A 304 3.06 -8.23 7.19
CA GLU A 304 1.62 -7.97 7.35
C GLU A 304 1.18 -6.53 7.05
N ASP A 305 2.01 -5.54 7.32
CA ASP A 305 1.74 -4.15 7.01
C ASP A 305 2.30 -3.72 5.64
N GLY A 306 3.00 -4.62 4.94
CA GLY A 306 3.66 -4.33 3.67
C GLY A 306 4.70 -3.20 3.74
N LEU A 307 5.27 -2.94 4.94
CA LEU A 307 6.19 -1.82 5.14
C LEU A 307 7.62 -2.14 4.74
N TYR A 308 8.30 -1.17 4.15
CA TYR A 308 9.74 -1.24 3.88
C TYR A 308 10.37 0.16 3.87
N ILE A 309 11.70 0.21 3.95
CA ILE A 309 12.47 1.44 4.20
C ILE A 309 13.13 1.97 2.93
N THR A 310 12.94 3.25 2.65
CA THR A 310 13.63 4.00 1.59
C THR A 310 14.52 5.13 2.16
N LYS A 311 15.16 5.90 1.26
CA LYS A 311 16.14 6.96 1.54
C LYS A 311 15.79 7.77 2.78
N GLY A 312 16.78 7.91 3.66
CA GLY A 312 16.62 8.68 4.89
C GLY A 312 15.86 7.93 5.98
N TYR A 313 15.67 6.61 5.87
CA TYR A 313 14.94 5.78 6.83
C TYR A 313 13.44 6.12 6.88
N VAL A 314 12.86 6.29 5.69
CA VAL A 314 11.45 6.60 5.48
C VAL A 314 10.65 5.32 5.22
N VAL A 315 9.45 5.20 5.80
CA VAL A 315 8.59 4.01 5.79
C VAL A 315 7.44 4.13 4.77
N THR A 316 7.11 3.06 4.02
CA THR A 316 6.17 3.04 2.86
C THR A 316 5.27 1.78 2.81
N HIS A 317 4.06 1.75 2.18
CA HIS A 317 3.00 0.69 2.34
C HIS A 317 2.31 0.16 1.02
N ASN A 318 1.60 -1.01 1.02
CA ASN A 318 0.73 -1.64 -0.03
C ASN A 318 -0.73 -2.06 0.45
N SER A 319 -1.85 -2.00 -0.33
CA SER A 319 -3.26 -2.11 0.24
C SER A 319 -4.42 -2.45 -0.75
N TYR A 320 -5.53 -3.11 -0.27
CA TYR A 320 -6.72 -3.70 -0.96
C TYR A 320 -8.11 -3.35 -0.35
N ALA A 321 -9.18 -3.19 -1.16
CA ALA A 321 -10.48 -2.60 -0.76
C ALA A 321 -11.62 -3.56 -0.36
N LEU A 322 -11.78 -4.75 -0.97
CA LEU A 322 -12.92 -5.65 -0.72
C LEU A 322 -12.84 -6.32 0.67
N LEU A 323 -11.63 -6.59 1.16
CA LEU A 323 -11.38 -7.07 2.53
C LEU A 323 -11.84 -6.06 3.60
N LEU A 324 -11.73 -4.76 3.31
CA LEU A 324 -12.14 -3.71 4.25
C LEU A 324 -13.64 -3.68 4.48
N ASP A 325 -14.45 -4.13 3.51
CA ASP A 325 -15.89 -4.00 3.58
C ASP A 325 -16.50 -4.90 4.67
N HIS A 326 -16.01 -6.13 4.82
CA HIS A 326 -16.50 -7.05 5.83
C HIS A 326 -16.22 -6.60 7.27
N LEU A 327 -15.21 -5.74 7.47
CA LEU A 327 -14.85 -5.22 8.80
C LEU A 327 -15.95 -4.37 9.44
N ARG A 328 -16.93 -3.86 8.66
CA ARG A 328 -18.06 -3.06 9.19
C ARG A 328 -18.87 -3.76 10.26
N HIS A 329 -18.98 -5.08 10.17
CA HIS A 329 -19.95 -5.87 10.94
C HIS A 329 -19.29 -6.86 11.92
N ILE A 330 -17.96 -6.86 12.02
CA ILE A 330 -17.22 -7.80 12.90
C ILE A 330 -17.50 -7.62 14.39
N ARG A 331 -18.21 -6.56 14.77
CA ARG A 331 -18.65 -6.31 16.15
C ARG A 331 -20.10 -6.71 16.40
N THR A 332 -20.85 -7.11 15.37
CA THR A 332 -22.24 -7.54 15.49
C THR A 332 -22.29 -9.02 15.94
N PRO A 333 -22.88 -9.33 17.11
CA PRO A 333 -23.01 -10.71 17.59
C PRO A 333 -23.67 -11.63 16.56
N GLY A 334 -23.06 -12.78 16.30
CA GLY A 334 -23.59 -13.78 15.37
C GLY A 334 -23.47 -13.41 13.88
N TYR A 335 -22.82 -12.29 13.53
CA TYR A 335 -22.53 -11.97 12.14
C TYR A 335 -21.69 -13.08 11.49
N ASN A 336 -22.09 -13.50 10.28
CA ASN A 336 -21.30 -14.42 9.47
C ASN A 336 -21.34 -13.95 8.02
N GLY A 337 -20.30 -13.21 7.60
CA GLY A 337 -20.13 -12.80 6.22
C GLY A 337 -19.50 -13.91 5.38
N ALA A 338 -19.86 -13.98 4.10
CA ALA A 338 -19.25 -14.90 3.15
C ALA A 338 -18.52 -14.14 2.05
N PHE A 339 -17.30 -14.56 1.76
CA PHE A 339 -16.45 -14.04 0.71
C PHE A 339 -16.15 -15.19 -0.25
N PHE A 340 -16.53 -15.04 -1.51
CA PHE A 340 -16.40 -16.08 -2.52
C PHE A 340 -15.32 -15.76 -3.54
N ARG A 341 -14.51 -16.77 -3.85
CA ARG A 341 -13.76 -16.89 -5.12
C ARG A 341 -14.15 -18.19 -5.80
N ARG A 342 -13.77 -18.35 -7.07
CA ARG A 342 -14.15 -19.52 -7.86
C ARG A 342 -13.70 -20.81 -7.18
N THR A 343 -12.44 -20.92 -6.81
CA THR A 343 -11.91 -22.11 -6.13
C THR A 343 -11.28 -21.77 -4.78
N MET A 344 -11.19 -22.76 -3.89
CA MET A 344 -10.42 -22.62 -2.65
C MET A 344 -8.92 -22.45 -2.89
N LYS A 345 -8.41 -22.93 -4.03
CA LYS A 345 -7.02 -22.73 -4.44
C LYS A 345 -6.74 -21.26 -4.71
N ASP A 346 -7.65 -20.57 -5.40
CA ASP A 346 -7.52 -19.13 -5.71
C ASP A 346 -7.51 -18.25 -4.45
N ILE A 347 -8.12 -18.74 -3.35
CA ILE A 347 -8.13 -18.06 -2.05
C ILE A 347 -6.80 -18.22 -1.31
N LYS A 348 -6.06 -19.31 -1.55
CA LYS A 348 -4.87 -19.72 -0.79
C LYS A 348 -3.57 -19.69 -1.59
N ASN A 349 -3.60 -19.31 -2.87
CA ASN A 349 -2.37 -19.12 -3.64
C ASN A 349 -1.50 -18.03 -2.99
N PRO A 350 -0.17 -18.09 -3.08
CA PRO A 350 0.70 -17.06 -2.53
C PRO A 350 0.32 -15.64 -3.01
N GLY A 351 0.17 -14.70 -2.08
CA GLY A 351 -0.22 -13.32 -2.38
C GLY A 351 -1.69 -13.15 -2.77
N SER A 352 -2.55 -14.12 -2.43
CA SER A 352 -3.98 -14.07 -2.68
C SER A 352 -4.77 -13.60 -1.45
N LEU A 353 -6.09 -13.72 -1.53
CA LEU A 353 -7.03 -13.19 -0.55
C LEU A 353 -6.76 -13.62 0.90
N TRP A 354 -6.36 -14.87 1.12
CA TRP A 354 -6.09 -15.38 2.46
C TRP A 354 -4.87 -14.69 3.08
N ASP A 355 -3.75 -14.61 2.36
CA ASP A 355 -2.52 -13.96 2.81
C ASP A 355 -2.75 -12.45 3.07
N GLU A 356 -3.50 -11.79 2.20
CA GLU A 356 -3.86 -10.38 2.40
C GLU A 356 -4.78 -10.16 3.61
N SER A 357 -5.58 -11.17 3.99
CA SER A 357 -6.41 -11.09 5.19
C SER A 357 -5.64 -11.39 6.47
N THR A 358 -4.62 -12.26 6.43
CA THR A 358 -3.73 -12.50 7.58
C THR A 358 -2.97 -11.25 7.96
N ASN A 359 -2.75 -10.39 6.98
CA ASN A 359 -2.08 -9.11 7.11
C ASN A 359 -2.96 -8.00 7.70
N MET A 360 -4.28 -8.21 7.77
CA MET A 360 -5.25 -7.15 8.10
C MET A 360 -6.11 -7.48 9.32
N TYR A 361 -6.71 -8.66 9.32
CA TYR A 361 -7.76 -9.01 10.27
C TYR A 361 -7.29 -9.21 11.73
N PRO A 362 -6.05 -9.65 12.02
CA PRO A 362 -5.54 -9.72 13.39
C PRO A 362 -5.61 -8.38 14.14
N HIS A 363 -5.36 -7.26 13.45
CA HIS A 363 -5.43 -5.92 14.05
C HIS A 363 -6.84 -5.52 14.52
N PHE A 364 -7.87 -6.20 14.03
CA PHE A 364 -9.26 -6.04 14.47
C PHE A 364 -9.69 -7.09 15.51
N GLY A 365 -8.74 -7.88 16.01
CA GLY A 365 -8.98 -9.02 16.91
C GLY A 365 -9.50 -10.25 16.18
N GLY A 366 -9.20 -10.38 14.89
CA GLY A 366 -9.53 -11.58 14.12
C GLY A 366 -8.61 -12.74 14.49
N ASP A 367 -9.20 -13.86 14.90
CA ASP A 367 -8.50 -15.13 15.06
C ASP A 367 -8.68 -15.98 13.79
N PRO A 368 -7.60 -16.43 13.13
CA PRO A 368 -7.70 -17.25 11.94
C PRO A 368 -8.06 -18.70 12.29
N ILE A 369 -8.91 -19.30 11.45
CA ILE A 369 -9.24 -20.72 11.41
C ILE A 369 -8.79 -21.23 10.04
N ALA A 370 -7.47 -21.33 9.85
CA ALA A 370 -6.82 -21.50 8.55
C ALA A 370 -7.29 -22.72 7.73
N TYR A 371 -7.56 -23.84 8.41
CA TYR A 371 -8.06 -25.04 7.74
C TYR A 371 -9.46 -24.86 7.13
N LYS A 372 -10.27 -23.92 7.65
CA LYS A 372 -11.59 -23.52 7.10
C LYS A 372 -11.54 -22.27 6.25
N ALA A 373 -10.37 -21.61 6.12
CA ALA A 373 -10.25 -20.27 5.55
C ALA A 373 -11.29 -19.29 6.14
N GLN A 374 -11.42 -19.30 7.47
CA GLN A 374 -12.41 -18.49 8.19
C GLN A 374 -11.71 -17.65 9.25
N TRP A 375 -12.23 -16.47 9.49
CA TRP A 375 -11.83 -15.58 10.58
C TRP A 375 -12.94 -15.49 11.62
N LYS A 376 -12.56 -15.43 12.88
CA LYS A 376 -13.47 -15.24 14.02
C LYS A 376 -13.10 -13.95 14.75
N PHE A 377 -14.08 -13.11 15.05
CA PHE A 377 -13.86 -11.84 15.73
C PHE A 377 -14.65 -11.78 17.05
N PRO A 378 -14.10 -11.14 18.09
CA PRO A 378 -14.79 -10.95 19.34
C PRO A 378 -15.92 -9.93 19.20
N THR A 379 -17.05 -10.25 19.82
CA THR A 379 -18.26 -9.42 19.90
C THR A 379 -18.63 -9.22 21.37
N PRO A 380 -19.55 -8.28 21.69
CA PRO A 380 -20.04 -8.08 23.05
C PRO A 380 -20.69 -9.33 23.68
N VAL A 381 -21.18 -10.27 22.86
CA VAL A 381 -21.79 -11.53 23.31
C VAL A 381 -20.84 -12.68 23.00
N LYS A 382 -20.03 -13.11 23.98
CA LYS A 382 -18.94 -14.10 23.79
C LYS A 382 -19.38 -15.41 23.13
N SER A 383 -20.61 -15.87 23.38
CA SER A 383 -21.18 -17.09 22.78
C SER A 383 -21.56 -16.93 21.30
N GLN A 384 -21.60 -15.70 20.78
CA GLN A 384 -21.98 -15.37 19.41
C GLN A 384 -20.89 -14.52 18.73
N PRO A 385 -19.72 -15.11 18.43
CA PRO A 385 -18.65 -14.41 17.73
C PRO A 385 -19.09 -14.03 16.31
N ALA A 386 -18.49 -12.96 15.79
CA ALA A 386 -18.61 -12.61 14.39
C ALA A 386 -17.64 -13.46 13.56
N LYS A 387 -17.99 -13.74 12.31
CA LYS A 387 -17.19 -14.56 11.40
C LYS A 387 -17.13 -13.96 10.01
N ILE A 388 -15.99 -14.14 9.34
CA ILE A 388 -15.84 -13.91 7.91
C ILE A 388 -15.34 -15.23 7.32
N SER A 389 -16.10 -15.84 6.43
CA SER A 389 -15.77 -17.11 5.79
C SER A 389 -15.32 -16.87 4.36
N MET A 390 -14.10 -17.30 4.00
CA MET A 390 -13.61 -17.28 2.62
C MET A 390 -13.83 -18.66 2.00
N LEU A 391 -14.63 -18.71 0.93
CA LEU A 391 -15.23 -19.93 0.43
C LEU A 391 -15.02 -20.04 -1.09
N GLY A 392 -14.62 -21.23 -1.54
CA GLY A 392 -14.67 -21.60 -2.95
C GLY A 392 -16.09 -21.97 -3.35
N LEU A 393 -16.48 -21.63 -4.58
CA LEU A 393 -17.74 -22.07 -5.18
C LEU A 393 -17.46 -22.41 -6.65
N GLU A 394 -16.96 -23.62 -6.84
CA GLU A 394 -16.37 -24.10 -8.11
C GLU A 394 -17.42 -24.79 -8.98
N TYR A 395 -18.44 -25.40 -8.37
CA TYR A 395 -19.46 -26.15 -9.12
C TYR A 395 -20.88 -25.80 -8.66
N GLU A 396 -21.82 -25.76 -9.61
CA GLU A 396 -23.22 -25.44 -9.30
C GLU A 396 -23.88 -26.41 -8.32
N LYS A 397 -23.44 -27.68 -8.29
CA LYS A 397 -23.92 -28.67 -7.32
C LYS A 397 -23.66 -28.25 -5.88
N GLU A 398 -22.64 -27.41 -5.63
CA GLU A 398 -22.29 -26.92 -4.30
C GLU A 398 -23.29 -25.87 -3.79
N LEU A 399 -24.17 -25.33 -4.64
CA LEU A 399 -25.24 -24.43 -4.22
C LEU A 399 -26.21 -25.11 -3.24
N GLU A 400 -26.36 -26.43 -3.30
CA GLU A 400 -27.16 -27.18 -2.32
C GLU A 400 -26.60 -27.06 -0.90
N ASN A 401 -25.28 -26.84 -0.73
CA ASN A 401 -24.67 -26.62 0.58
C ASN A 401 -25.15 -25.32 1.24
N TYR A 402 -25.67 -24.38 0.44
CA TYR A 402 -26.20 -23.10 0.90
C TYR A 402 -27.73 -23.07 0.93
N LYS A 403 -28.39 -24.23 0.77
CA LYS A 403 -29.84 -24.34 0.89
C LYS A 403 -30.28 -23.93 2.29
N GLY A 404 -31.16 -22.94 2.36
CA GLY A 404 -31.66 -22.41 3.63
C GLY A 404 -30.73 -21.42 4.33
N SER A 405 -29.50 -21.20 3.84
CA SER A 405 -28.57 -20.24 4.45
C SER A 405 -29.11 -18.81 4.47
N GLN A 406 -28.74 -18.07 5.52
CA GLN A 406 -29.03 -16.65 5.70
C GLN A 406 -27.68 -15.94 5.91
N ILE A 407 -27.22 -15.22 4.90
CA ILE A 407 -25.91 -14.57 4.89
C ILE A 407 -26.15 -13.06 4.74
N PRO A 408 -25.87 -12.22 5.74
CA PRO A 408 -26.15 -10.79 5.69
C PRO A 408 -25.26 -10.01 4.72
N VAL A 409 -24.01 -10.45 4.52
CA VAL A 409 -23.05 -9.81 3.63
C VAL A 409 -22.37 -10.88 2.80
N ILE A 410 -22.56 -10.78 1.48
CA ILE A 410 -21.95 -11.68 0.50
C ILE A 410 -21.01 -10.85 -0.36
N SER A 411 -19.76 -11.28 -0.48
CA SER A 411 -18.78 -10.70 -1.39
C SER A 411 -18.36 -11.73 -2.43
N PHE A 412 -18.25 -11.30 -3.69
CA PHE A 412 -17.63 -12.10 -4.76
C PHE A 412 -16.38 -11.39 -5.26
N ASP A 413 -15.26 -12.09 -5.31
CA ASP A 413 -14.06 -11.60 -5.99
C ASP A 413 -13.87 -12.33 -7.31
N GLU A 414 -13.49 -11.57 -8.33
CA GLU A 414 -13.46 -12.01 -9.73
C GLU A 414 -14.82 -12.58 -10.19
N LEU A 415 -15.92 -11.86 -9.95
CA LEU A 415 -17.29 -12.33 -10.22
C LEU A 415 -17.52 -12.88 -11.64
N ASN A 416 -16.79 -12.37 -12.63
CA ASN A 416 -16.82 -12.85 -14.02
C ASN A 416 -16.47 -14.34 -14.17
N THR A 417 -15.78 -14.96 -13.21
CA THR A 417 -15.46 -16.39 -13.24
C THR A 417 -16.62 -17.29 -12.76
N PHE A 418 -17.70 -16.69 -12.26
CA PHE A 418 -18.86 -17.41 -11.74
C PHE A 418 -19.97 -17.53 -12.78
N GLU A 419 -20.74 -18.61 -12.66
CA GLU A 419 -21.93 -18.83 -13.48
C GLU A 419 -23.12 -18.01 -12.94
N GLU A 420 -24.03 -17.62 -13.85
CA GLU A 420 -25.18 -16.76 -13.52
C GLU A 420 -25.99 -17.30 -12.36
N ARG A 421 -26.29 -18.60 -12.42
CA ARG A 421 -27.09 -19.28 -11.40
C ARG A 421 -26.44 -19.18 -10.02
N MET A 422 -25.11 -19.20 -9.93
CA MET A 422 -24.40 -19.10 -8.65
C MET A 422 -24.64 -17.74 -8.00
N PHE A 423 -24.48 -16.66 -8.76
CA PHE A 423 -24.72 -15.30 -8.26
C PHE A 423 -26.15 -15.14 -7.74
N TRP A 424 -27.14 -15.51 -8.55
CA TRP A 424 -28.54 -15.33 -8.19
C TRP A 424 -29.01 -16.25 -7.08
N TYR A 425 -28.54 -17.50 -7.08
CA TYR A 425 -28.81 -18.42 -6.00
C TYR A 425 -28.25 -17.87 -4.69
N MET A 426 -27.00 -17.39 -4.68
CA MET A 426 -26.41 -16.79 -3.48
C MET A 426 -27.08 -15.48 -3.08
N LEU A 427 -27.49 -14.63 -4.03
CA LEU A 427 -28.27 -13.43 -3.74
C LEU A 427 -29.59 -13.76 -3.04
N SER A 428 -30.22 -14.89 -3.38
CA SER A 428 -31.43 -15.34 -2.67
C SER A 428 -31.15 -15.90 -1.26
N ARG A 429 -29.88 -16.07 -0.88
CA ARG A 429 -29.43 -16.34 0.51
C ARG A 429 -29.01 -15.07 1.24
N ASN A 430 -28.96 -13.93 0.54
CA ASN A 430 -28.59 -12.64 1.09
C ASN A 430 -29.69 -12.08 2.00
N ARG A 431 -29.65 -12.50 3.25
CA ARG A 431 -30.69 -12.32 4.26
C ARG A 431 -30.02 -12.25 5.63
N SER A 432 -30.46 -11.31 6.45
CA SER A 432 -29.85 -11.08 7.76
C SER A 432 -30.44 -11.93 8.88
N GLY A 433 -31.55 -12.65 8.64
CA GLY A 433 -32.27 -13.34 9.69
C GLY A 433 -32.69 -12.37 10.78
N ASN A 434 -32.20 -12.58 12.01
CA ASN A 434 -32.45 -11.73 13.16
C ASN A 434 -31.35 -10.66 13.41
N LEU A 435 -30.35 -10.57 12.53
CA LEU A 435 -29.26 -9.60 12.68
C LEU A 435 -29.70 -8.20 12.26
N PRO A 436 -29.28 -7.14 12.97
CA PRO A 436 -29.59 -5.74 12.65
C PRO A 436 -28.71 -5.21 11.50
N ILE A 437 -28.55 -6.01 10.45
CA ILE A 437 -27.77 -5.68 9.26
C ILE A 437 -28.75 -5.63 8.10
N LYS A 438 -28.74 -4.56 7.29
CA LYS A 438 -29.45 -4.59 6.02
C LYS A 438 -28.66 -5.51 5.07
N PRO A 439 -29.25 -6.57 4.50
CA PRO A 439 -28.49 -7.51 3.68
C PRO A 439 -28.02 -6.84 2.38
N TYR A 440 -26.73 -6.99 2.03
CA TYR A 440 -26.17 -6.45 0.80
C TYR A 440 -25.08 -7.33 0.20
N LEU A 441 -24.83 -7.15 -1.09
CA LEU A 441 -23.84 -7.89 -1.87
C LEU A 441 -22.80 -6.92 -2.43
N ARG A 442 -21.54 -7.33 -2.37
CA ARG A 442 -20.41 -6.63 -2.99
C ARG A 442 -19.70 -7.55 -3.97
N ALA A 443 -19.19 -7.01 -5.06
CA ALA A 443 -18.39 -7.79 -5.97
C ALA A 443 -17.27 -6.98 -6.60
N THR A 444 -16.11 -7.60 -6.80
CA THR A 444 -15.05 -7.15 -7.70
C THR A 444 -15.08 -8.02 -8.95
N THR A 445 -14.78 -7.45 -10.12
CA THR A 445 -14.85 -8.20 -11.38
C THR A 445 -14.00 -7.58 -12.49
N ASN A 446 -13.65 -8.39 -13.48
CA ASN A 446 -13.15 -7.93 -14.77
C ASN A 446 -14.21 -8.12 -15.88
N PRO A 447 -14.13 -7.40 -17.01
CA PRO A 447 -15.06 -7.57 -18.12
C PRO A 447 -15.01 -8.98 -18.73
N ALA A 448 -16.17 -9.48 -19.16
CA ALA A 448 -16.30 -10.78 -19.80
C ALA A 448 -17.46 -10.74 -20.83
N PRO A 449 -17.18 -10.59 -22.14
CA PRO A 449 -18.19 -10.33 -23.18
C PRO A 449 -19.20 -11.46 -23.44
N ASP A 450 -18.85 -12.69 -23.08
CA ASP A 450 -19.72 -13.86 -23.16
C ASP A 450 -20.35 -14.22 -21.79
N SER A 451 -20.12 -13.39 -20.77
CA SER A 451 -20.70 -13.59 -19.43
C SER A 451 -22.09 -12.96 -19.33
N TRP A 452 -22.97 -13.64 -18.58
CA TRP A 452 -24.24 -13.10 -18.10
C TRP A 452 -24.11 -11.73 -17.42
N LEU A 453 -22.92 -11.44 -16.89
CA LEU A 453 -22.64 -10.18 -16.22
C LEU A 453 -22.72 -8.97 -17.17
N ALA A 454 -22.31 -9.12 -18.43
CA ALA A 454 -22.42 -8.05 -19.43
C ALA A 454 -23.89 -7.70 -19.72
N THR A 455 -24.77 -8.70 -19.77
CA THR A 455 -26.22 -8.51 -19.88
C THR A 455 -26.80 -7.86 -18.63
N LEU A 456 -26.34 -8.28 -17.44
CA LEU A 456 -26.83 -7.71 -16.19
C LEU A 456 -26.54 -6.20 -16.09
N ILE A 457 -25.38 -5.77 -16.56
CA ILE A 457 -24.95 -4.37 -16.46
C ILE A 457 -25.13 -3.60 -17.78
N ASP A 458 -25.95 -4.07 -18.74
CA ASP A 458 -26.06 -3.49 -20.08
C ASP A 458 -26.31 -1.98 -20.04
N TRP A 459 -27.13 -1.52 -19.10
CA TRP A 459 -27.50 -0.11 -19.03
C TRP A 459 -26.31 0.78 -18.68
N TRP A 460 -25.30 0.25 -17.99
CA TRP A 460 -24.06 0.97 -17.72
C TRP A 460 -23.10 0.92 -18.90
N ILE A 461 -23.35 0.12 -19.93
CA ILE A 461 -22.49 -0.09 -21.09
C ILE A 461 -23.04 0.66 -22.31
N ASP A 462 -22.20 1.39 -23.04
CA ASP A 462 -22.58 2.02 -24.31
C ASP A 462 -22.69 1.01 -25.47
N GLU A 463 -23.00 1.51 -26.67
CA GLU A 463 -23.09 0.69 -27.87
C GLU A 463 -21.76 0.03 -28.27
N ASP A 464 -20.63 0.67 -27.93
CA ASP A 464 -19.28 0.21 -28.23
C ASP A 464 -18.72 -0.79 -27.21
N GLY A 465 -19.41 -0.98 -26.08
CA GLY A 465 -19.03 -1.94 -25.05
C GLY A 465 -18.28 -1.35 -23.86
N PHE A 466 -18.18 -0.03 -23.73
CA PHE A 466 -17.51 0.62 -22.60
C PHE A 466 -18.50 1.11 -21.54
N ILE A 467 -18.03 1.27 -20.30
CA ILE A 467 -18.87 1.80 -19.24
C ILE A 467 -19.07 3.30 -19.42
N ILE A 468 -20.34 3.71 -19.49
CA ILE A 468 -20.77 5.11 -19.60
C ILE A 468 -20.36 5.84 -18.31
N PRO A 469 -19.42 6.81 -18.37
CA PRO A 469 -18.86 7.46 -17.19
C PRO A 469 -19.93 8.10 -16.28
N GLU A 470 -20.96 8.69 -16.87
CA GLU A 470 -22.05 9.38 -16.17
C GLU A 470 -23.00 8.41 -15.46
N ARG A 471 -22.99 7.14 -15.87
CA ARG A 471 -23.81 6.08 -15.27
C ARG A 471 -23.05 5.30 -14.20
N SER A 472 -21.72 5.36 -14.18
CA SER A 472 -20.90 4.75 -13.12
C SER A 472 -21.31 5.27 -11.75
N GLY A 473 -21.60 4.36 -10.83
CA GLY A 473 -22.05 4.71 -9.47
C GLY A 473 -23.53 5.07 -9.36
N VAL A 474 -24.23 5.31 -10.47
CA VAL A 474 -25.67 5.58 -10.46
C VAL A 474 -26.42 4.34 -9.97
N ILE A 475 -27.26 4.56 -8.95
CA ILE A 475 -28.12 3.53 -8.39
C ILE A 475 -29.37 3.41 -9.26
N ARG A 476 -29.66 2.18 -9.69
CA ARG A 476 -30.94 1.80 -10.31
C ARG A 476 -31.61 0.73 -9.48
N TYR A 477 -32.88 0.48 -9.78
CA TYR A 477 -33.66 -0.53 -9.09
C TYR A 477 -33.99 -1.67 -10.06
N MET A 478 -33.95 -2.88 -9.54
CA MET A 478 -34.28 -4.08 -10.30
C MET A 478 -35.28 -4.98 -9.57
N VAL A 479 -36.11 -5.66 -10.36
CA VAL A 479 -36.90 -6.82 -9.95
C VAL A 479 -36.59 -7.95 -10.91
N ARG A 480 -36.23 -9.13 -10.39
CA ARG A 480 -36.05 -10.32 -11.21
C ARG A 480 -37.33 -11.16 -11.18
N HIS A 481 -37.93 -11.41 -12.33
CA HIS A 481 -39.17 -12.15 -12.50
C HIS A 481 -39.04 -13.08 -13.71
N GLU A 482 -39.43 -14.35 -13.56
CA GLU A 482 -39.30 -15.38 -14.62
C GLU A 482 -37.91 -15.45 -15.28
N ASN A 483 -36.86 -15.30 -14.46
CA ASN A 483 -35.44 -15.20 -14.86
C ASN A 483 -35.02 -13.92 -15.61
N GLU A 484 -35.96 -13.04 -15.94
CA GLU A 484 -35.68 -11.73 -16.54
C GLU A 484 -35.49 -10.64 -15.49
N THR A 485 -34.61 -9.68 -15.77
CA THR A 485 -34.36 -8.54 -14.88
C THR A 485 -35.06 -7.31 -15.43
N HIS A 486 -36.00 -6.76 -14.67
CA HIS A 486 -36.70 -5.52 -15.00
C HIS A 486 -36.10 -4.35 -14.24
N TRP A 487 -35.77 -3.29 -14.96
CA TRP A 487 -35.08 -2.11 -14.42
C TRP A 487 -35.97 -0.88 -14.35
N ALA A 488 -35.68 0.00 -13.40
CA ALA A 488 -36.23 1.35 -13.29
C ALA A 488 -35.27 2.28 -12.56
N ASP A 489 -35.52 3.59 -12.67
CA ASP A 489 -34.70 4.60 -11.99
C ASP A 489 -35.16 4.81 -10.54
N THR A 490 -36.40 4.44 -10.22
CA THR A 490 -36.95 4.45 -8.87
C THR A 490 -37.60 3.10 -8.50
N ALA A 491 -37.62 2.76 -7.21
CA ALA A 491 -38.29 1.55 -6.74
C ALA A 491 -39.80 1.61 -6.98
N GLU A 492 -40.39 2.80 -6.85
CA GLU A 492 -41.82 3.05 -6.98
C GLU A 492 -42.34 2.73 -8.39
N GLU A 493 -41.54 2.96 -9.42
CA GLU A 493 -41.88 2.59 -10.80
C GLU A 493 -42.08 1.09 -10.96
N LEU A 494 -41.15 0.27 -10.42
CA LEU A 494 -41.26 -1.19 -10.48
C LEU A 494 -42.43 -1.68 -9.63
N ILE A 495 -42.60 -1.13 -8.41
CA ILE A 495 -43.74 -1.49 -7.56
C ILE A 495 -45.06 -1.21 -8.28
N LYS A 496 -45.21 -0.04 -8.92
CA LYS A 496 -46.41 0.30 -9.70
C LYS A 496 -46.60 -0.61 -10.91
N LYS A 497 -45.52 -0.92 -11.64
CA LYS A 497 -45.56 -1.80 -12.82
C LYS A 497 -46.05 -3.20 -12.45
N PHE A 498 -45.45 -3.82 -11.43
CA PHE A 498 -45.80 -5.18 -11.01
C PHE A 498 -47.15 -5.26 -10.30
N LYS A 499 -47.53 -4.22 -9.53
CA LYS A 499 -48.86 -4.14 -8.93
C LYS A 499 -49.98 -4.19 -9.98
N LYS A 500 -49.77 -3.59 -11.17
CA LYS A 500 -50.73 -3.68 -12.29
C LYS A 500 -50.84 -5.09 -12.88
N MET A 501 -49.80 -5.91 -12.71
CA MET A 501 -49.77 -7.31 -13.12
C MET A 501 -50.31 -8.24 -12.01
N GLY A 502 -50.75 -7.70 -10.87
CA GLY A 502 -51.22 -8.48 -9.73
C GLY A 502 -50.10 -8.99 -8.80
N GLU A 503 -48.85 -8.58 -9.03
CA GLU A 503 -47.68 -9.06 -8.32
C GLU A 503 -47.20 -8.07 -7.24
N VAL A 504 -46.76 -8.60 -6.09
CA VAL A 504 -46.13 -7.81 -5.02
C VAL A 504 -44.64 -8.07 -5.02
N VAL A 505 -43.86 -7.02 -5.29
CA VAL A 505 -42.41 -7.10 -5.47
C VAL A 505 -41.67 -6.16 -4.52
N ALA A 506 -40.45 -6.53 -4.17
CA ALA A 506 -39.52 -5.70 -3.42
C ALA A 506 -38.28 -5.43 -4.29
N PRO A 507 -38.22 -4.28 -4.99
CA PRO A 507 -37.07 -3.95 -5.84
C PRO A 507 -35.77 -3.87 -5.04
N LYS A 508 -34.68 -4.36 -5.62
CA LYS A 508 -33.32 -4.21 -5.08
C LYS A 508 -32.62 -3.06 -5.77
N SER A 509 -31.94 -2.24 -4.98
CA SER A 509 -31.04 -1.21 -5.50
C SER A 509 -29.72 -1.85 -5.96
N PHE A 510 -29.24 -1.41 -7.12
CA PHE A 510 -28.05 -1.95 -7.78
C PHE A 510 -27.23 -0.80 -8.35
N THR A 511 -25.91 -0.89 -8.23
CA THR A 511 -24.99 0.01 -8.92
C THR A 511 -23.80 -0.75 -9.48
N PHE A 512 -23.30 -0.27 -10.61
CA PHE A 512 -22.00 -0.66 -11.14
C PHE A 512 -21.07 0.54 -11.05
N ILE A 513 -19.92 0.37 -10.41
CA ILE A 513 -18.89 1.39 -10.27
C ILE A 513 -17.71 0.94 -11.12
N ARG A 514 -17.41 1.74 -12.14
CA ARG A 514 -16.29 1.41 -13.03
C ARG A 514 -14.99 1.43 -12.25
N SER A 515 -14.18 0.39 -12.48
CA SER A 515 -12.76 0.42 -12.21
C SER A 515 -12.04 0.45 -13.54
N SER A 516 -10.86 1.02 -13.54
CA SER A 516 -9.97 1.01 -14.67
C SER A 516 -8.57 0.78 -14.16
N ILE A 517 -7.73 0.16 -14.98
CA ILE A 517 -6.29 0.23 -14.84
C ILE A 517 -5.88 1.69 -14.68
N TYR A 518 -6.52 2.61 -15.40
CA TYR A 518 -6.27 4.03 -15.32
C TYR A 518 -6.91 4.69 -14.09
N ASP A 519 -7.81 4.00 -13.37
CA ASP A 519 -8.32 4.44 -12.06
C ASP A 519 -7.34 4.04 -10.95
N ASN A 520 -6.69 2.89 -11.12
CA ASN A 520 -5.48 2.56 -10.39
C ASN A 520 -4.26 3.02 -11.19
N LYS A 521 -4.18 4.35 -11.42
CA LYS A 521 -3.20 5.09 -12.25
C LYS A 521 -1.76 4.62 -12.12
N ILE A 522 -1.53 4.02 -10.98
CA ILE A 522 -0.27 3.64 -10.43
C ILE A 522 -0.09 2.11 -10.54
N LEU A 523 -0.88 1.35 -11.33
CA LEU A 523 -0.48 0.11 -12.05
C LEU A 523 -0.04 0.50 -13.45
N MET A 524 -0.66 1.54 -13.98
CA MET A 524 -0.59 1.89 -15.38
C MET A 524 0.66 2.61 -15.76
N GLU A 525 1.01 3.55 -14.90
CA GLU A 525 2.33 4.12 -14.84
C GLU A 525 3.32 3.10 -14.24
N ASN A 526 2.86 1.93 -13.76
CA ASN A 526 3.59 1.03 -12.87
C ASN A 526 3.80 -0.43 -13.34
N ASP A 527 3.34 -0.76 -14.50
CA ASP A 527 3.69 -2.00 -15.14
C ASP A 527 3.29 -1.78 -16.58
N PRO A 528 4.00 -0.91 -17.33
CA PRO A 528 3.73 -0.78 -18.74
C PRO A 528 4.11 -2.07 -19.48
N SER A 529 4.84 -3.00 -18.85
CA SER A 529 4.96 -4.40 -19.30
C SER A 529 3.72 -5.23 -18.97
N TYR A 530 2.99 -5.02 -17.88
CA TYR A 530 1.65 -5.56 -17.68
C TYR A 530 0.69 -4.96 -18.69
N LEU A 531 0.81 -3.66 -18.98
CA LEU A 531 0.12 -3.04 -20.09
C LEU A 531 0.52 -3.68 -21.41
N ALA A 532 1.80 -3.96 -21.63
CA ALA A 532 2.29 -4.62 -22.84
C ALA A 532 1.84 -6.09 -22.91
N ASN A 533 1.76 -6.80 -21.79
CA ASN A 533 1.33 -8.18 -21.66
C ASN A 533 -0.19 -8.27 -21.86
N LEU A 534 -0.94 -7.32 -21.31
CA LEU A 534 -2.35 -7.09 -21.58
C LEU A 534 -2.56 -6.69 -23.05
N LYS A 535 -1.72 -5.81 -23.60
CA LYS A 535 -1.74 -5.43 -25.02
C LYS A 535 -1.35 -6.58 -25.97
N ALA A 536 -0.54 -7.51 -25.50
CA ALA A 536 -0.05 -8.69 -26.22
C ALA A 536 -0.97 -9.90 -26.05
N GLN A 537 -1.97 -9.82 -25.16
CA GLN A 537 -3.04 -10.81 -25.14
C GLN A 537 -3.75 -10.85 -26.50
N ASN A 538 -4.47 -11.94 -26.75
CA ASN A 538 -5.35 -11.98 -27.90
C ASN A 538 -6.35 -10.79 -27.84
N LYS A 539 -6.92 -10.43 -28.99
CA LYS A 539 -7.73 -9.21 -29.10
C LYS A 539 -8.92 -9.17 -28.11
N ALA A 540 -9.49 -10.33 -27.75
CA ALA A 540 -10.59 -10.40 -26.81
C ALA A 540 -10.15 -10.12 -25.37
N ASP A 541 -9.09 -10.78 -24.93
CA ASP A 541 -8.55 -10.62 -23.57
C ASP A 541 -7.99 -9.22 -23.35
N ARG A 542 -7.35 -8.61 -24.36
CA ARG A 542 -6.95 -7.21 -24.30
C ARG A 542 -8.17 -6.29 -24.14
N ALA A 543 -9.16 -6.43 -25.02
CA ALA A 543 -10.34 -5.56 -24.96
C ALA A 543 -11.02 -5.64 -23.59
N ALA A 544 -11.08 -6.82 -22.99
CA ALA A 544 -11.65 -7.02 -21.65
C ALA A 544 -10.74 -6.50 -20.52
N LEU A 545 -9.52 -7.01 -20.40
CA LEU A 545 -8.66 -6.79 -19.23
C LEU A 545 -7.94 -5.43 -19.24
N LEU A 546 -7.72 -4.86 -20.43
CA LEU A 546 -7.05 -3.57 -20.62
C LEU A 546 -8.07 -2.45 -20.80
N ASP A 547 -8.81 -2.55 -21.90
CA ASP A 547 -9.63 -1.45 -22.40
C ASP A 547 -10.95 -1.33 -21.61
N GLY A 548 -11.29 -2.36 -20.82
CA GLY A 548 -12.50 -2.36 -20.01
C GLY A 548 -13.76 -2.64 -20.81
N ASN A 549 -13.64 -3.28 -21.98
CA ASN A 549 -14.74 -3.52 -22.92
C ASN A 549 -15.51 -4.79 -22.60
N TRP A 550 -16.83 -4.64 -22.49
CA TRP A 550 -17.80 -5.66 -22.09
C TRP A 550 -18.54 -6.33 -23.24
N LYS A 551 -18.34 -5.90 -24.49
CA LYS A 551 -19.07 -6.43 -25.66
C LYS A 551 -18.16 -6.96 -26.78
N TYR A 552 -16.85 -6.78 -26.68
CA TYR A 552 -15.90 -7.18 -27.71
C TYR A 552 -15.83 -8.70 -27.90
N LYS A 553 -16.11 -9.20 -29.12
CA LYS A 553 -16.02 -10.63 -29.47
C LYS A 553 -15.11 -10.85 -30.67
N ILE A 554 -14.30 -11.91 -30.66
CA ILE A 554 -13.56 -12.33 -31.85
C ILE A 554 -14.51 -13.09 -32.77
N ASN A 555 -14.72 -12.57 -33.99
CA ASN A 555 -15.41 -13.30 -35.05
C ASN A 555 -14.63 -14.59 -35.36
N ARG A 556 -15.25 -15.75 -35.13
CA ARG A 556 -14.65 -17.09 -35.34
C ARG A 556 -14.26 -17.42 -36.80
N GLY A 557 -14.45 -16.49 -37.75
CA GLY A 557 -14.17 -16.69 -39.18
C GLY A 557 -12.72 -16.49 -39.63
N MET A 558 -11.75 -16.29 -38.73
CA MET A 558 -10.35 -15.94 -39.09
C MET A 558 -9.28 -16.98 -38.67
N TYR A 559 -9.63 -18.25 -38.51
CA TYR A 559 -8.63 -19.32 -38.40
C TYR A 559 -8.35 -19.91 -39.78
N PHE A 560 -7.08 -19.89 -40.20
CA PHE A 560 -6.65 -20.61 -41.41
C PHE A 560 -6.67 -22.11 -41.10
N LYS A 561 -7.40 -22.90 -41.89
CA LYS A 561 -7.27 -24.34 -41.84
C LYS A 561 -5.89 -24.71 -42.35
N GLN A 562 -5.19 -25.61 -41.66
CA GLN A 562 -3.87 -26.11 -42.09
C GLN A 562 -3.91 -26.68 -43.53
N GLU A 563 -5.09 -27.17 -43.94
CA GLU A 563 -5.47 -27.58 -45.29
C GLU A 563 -5.22 -26.50 -46.38
N TRP A 564 -5.21 -25.23 -45.99
CA TRP A 564 -5.09 -24.07 -46.90
C TRP A 564 -3.64 -23.68 -47.20
N LEU A 565 -2.66 -24.32 -46.55
CA LEU A 565 -1.24 -24.05 -46.77
C LEU A 565 -0.63 -25.18 -47.61
N THR A 566 -0.11 -24.85 -48.79
CA THR A 566 0.69 -25.79 -49.60
C THR A 566 2.16 -25.68 -49.18
N CYS A 567 2.72 -26.77 -48.65
CA CYS A 567 4.13 -26.82 -48.26
C CYS A 567 5.02 -26.67 -49.51
N ILE A 568 5.86 -25.63 -49.55
CA ILE A 568 6.84 -25.44 -50.61
C ILE A 568 8.16 -26.03 -50.11
N LYS A 569 8.75 -26.92 -50.93
CA LYS A 569 9.93 -27.78 -50.68
C LYS A 569 10.88 -27.30 -49.57
N THR A 570 11.17 -28.21 -48.65
CA THR A 570 12.30 -28.14 -47.72
C THR A 570 13.60 -27.85 -48.48
N ILE A 571 14.31 -26.81 -48.04
CA ILE A 571 15.68 -26.53 -48.49
C ILE A 571 16.61 -27.31 -47.56
N ASP A 572 17.26 -28.34 -48.09
CA ASP A 572 18.27 -29.15 -47.39
C ASP A 572 19.64 -28.43 -47.41
N GLU A 573 19.74 -27.24 -46.81
CA GLU A 573 21.04 -26.59 -46.57
C GLU A 573 21.29 -26.34 -45.08
N PRO A 574 22.48 -26.68 -44.55
CA PRO A 574 22.79 -26.48 -43.14
C PRO A 574 22.91 -24.98 -42.78
N MET A 575 22.36 -24.63 -41.61
CA MET A 575 22.09 -23.28 -41.05
C MET A 575 23.27 -22.28 -40.90
N TRP A 576 24.39 -22.40 -41.59
CA TRP A 576 25.55 -21.53 -41.37
C TRP A 576 26.06 -20.76 -42.60
N VAL A 577 25.25 -20.62 -43.65
CA VAL A 577 25.57 -19.70 -44.75
C VAL A 577 24.78 -18.40 -44.60
N VAL A 578 25.47 -17.33 -44.19
CA VAL A 578 24.99 -15.95 -44.32
C VAL A 578 25.51 -15.42 -45.65
N GLN A 579 24.64 -15.15 -46.62
CA GLN A 579 24.99 -14.38 -47.82
C GLN A 579 24.79 -12.88 -47.52
N TYR A 580 25.78 -12.07 -47.90
CA TYR A 580 25.81 -10.61 -47.74
C TYR A 580 24.70 -9.89 -48.50
#